data_AF-A0A7J0FW92-F1
#
_entry.id   AF-A0A7J0FW92-F1
#
_cell.length_a   1.000
_cell.length_b   1.000
_cell.length_c   1.000
_cell.angle_alpha   90.00
_cell.angle_beta   90.00
_cell.angle_gamma   90.00
#
_symmetry.space_group_name_H-M   'P 1'
#
loop_
_entity.id
_entity.type
_entity.pdbx_description
1 polymer ?
#
loop_
_entity_poly.entity_id
_entity_poly.type
_entity_poly.pdbx_seq_one_letter_code
_entity_poly.pdbx_strand_id
1 'polypeptide(L)'
;MANDTTMIYVHEYFAVIILNEADKLSADALVYIKWQLERQRGCSKVFFCCTDASKLQPIIPLCTIVKLLPPSNEEIVEVLEFIAKQEEIELPHQLAEKIANNSKNNLRQAIRSFEATWQASSPLKEEQEILNGWEDDIANIAKNIVEEQSPKQLYVIRQKLQNLIAHNVCPEFIFKALVGELKNNLDKEFHADVDSLYKDYYKNLVRNRHGEMVRRHNDPVKKNLHQFMTIEGSSFYYEYSIGPKARALETSGAYMLSYCNLKVCYDF
;
A
#
# COMPACT_ATOMS: atom_id res chain seq x y z
N MET A 1 -15.62 -13.25 -5.67
CA MET A 1 -15.70 -13.16 -4.20
C MET A 1 -14.59 -12.23 -3.77
N ALA A 2 -14.96 -11.01 -3.39
CA ALA A 2 -14.06 -10.05 -2.79
C ALA A 2 -13.75 -10.55 -1.38
N ASN A 3 -12.49 -10.90 -1.12
CA ASN A 3 -12.06 -11.13 0.25
C ASN A 3 -11.67 -9.77 0.84
N ASP A 4 -12.48 -9.40 1.83
CA ASP A 4 -12.07 -8.80 3.09
C ASP A 4 -11.47 -7.39 3.09
N THR A 5 -12.34 -6.37 3.14
CA THR A 5 -12.08 -5.18 3.96
C THR A 5 -13.38 -4.47 4.44
N THR A 6 -14.41 -5.22 4.83
CA THR A 6 -15.58 -4.63 5.51
C THR A 6 -15.48 -4.92 6.99
N MET A 7 -14.95 -3.97 7.77
CA MET A 7 -15.04 -4.03 9.23
C MET A 7 -16.38 -3.41 9.64
N ILE A 8 -17.29 -4.24 10.14
CA ILE A 8 -18.59 -3.80 10.67
C ILE A 8 -18.46 -3.74 12.19
N TYR A 9 -18.44 -2.53 12.75
CA TYR A 9 -18.58 -2.33 14.19
C TYR A 9 -20.06 -2.09 14.51
N VAL A 10 -20.67 -3.03 15.24
CA VAL A 10 -22.06 -2.91 15.69
C VAL A 10 -22.05 -2.54 17.17
N HIS A 11 -22.40 -1.29 17.49
CA HIS A 11 -22.71 -0.87 18.84
C HIS A 11 -24.24 -0.93 19.01
N GLU A 12 -24.75 -1.31 20.19
CA GLU A 12 -26.13 -1.79 20.43
C GLU A 12 -27.30 -0.89 19.95
N TYR A 13 -27.06 0.33 19.45
CA TYR A 13 -28.09 1.19 18.85
C TYR A 13 -27.69 1.86 17.50
N PHE A 14 -26.44 1.67 17.02
CA PHE A 14 -25.94 2.28 15.78
C PHE A 14 -24.84 1.42 15.15
N ALA A 15 -24.99 1.08 13.86
CA ALA A 15 -23.96 0.37 13.11
C ALA A 15 -22.98 1.37 12.44
N VAL A 16 -21.68 1.19 12.65
CA VAL A 16 -20.65 1.93 11.93
C VAL A 16 -20.02 1.01 10.88
N ILE A 17 -20.03 1.45 9.64
CA ILE A 17 -19.48 0.73 8.49
C ILE A 17 -18.29 1.53 7.96
N ILE A 18 -17.12 0.91 7.89
CA ILE A 18 -15.93 1.53 7.29
C ILE A 18 -15.60 0.76 6.02
N LEU A 19 -15.59 1.46 4.90
CA LEU A 19 -15.24 0.94 3.58
C LEU A 19 -13.86 1.49 3.19
N ASN A 20 -12.86 0.63 3.28
CA ASN A 20 -11.50 0.94 2.88
C ASN A 20 -11.30 0.73 1.37
N GLU A 21 -10.41 1.52 0.77
CA GLU A 21 -10.13 1.52 -0.68
C GLU A 21 -11.40 1.69 -1.52
N ALA A 22 -12.28 2.59 -1.08
CA ALA A 22 -13.57 2.81 -1.73
C ALA A 22 -13.44 3.25 -3.20
N ASP A 23 -12.29 3.82 -3.58
CA ASP A 23 -11.97 4.20 -4.96
C ASP A 23 -11.79 3.00 -5.91
N LYS A 24 -11.66 1.78 -5.39
CA LYS A 24 -11.63 0.53 -6.16
C LYS A 24 -13.03 -0.05 -6.43
N LEU A 25 -14.08 0.54 -5.86
CA LEU A 25 -15.46 0.09 -6.08
C LEU A 25 -15.87 0.29 -7.55
N SER A 26 -16.60 -0.68 -8.10
CA SER A 26 -17.17 -0.54 -9.44
C SER A 26 -18.29 0.51 -9.46
N ALA A 27 -18.56 1.08 -10.64
CA ALA A 27 -19.66 2.03 -10.82
C ALA A 27 -21.00 1.43 -10.35
N ASP A 28 -21.28 0.17 -10.67
CA ASP A 28 -22.50 -0.53 -10.24
C ASP A 28 -22.57 -0.68 -8.70
N ALA A 29 -21.45 -0.99 -8.06
CA ALA A 29 -21.38 -1.08 -6.61
C ALA A 29 -21.64 0.28 -5.95
N LEU A 30 -21.10 1.37 -6.50
CA LEU A 30 -21.35 2.73 -6.01
C LEU A 30 -22.82 3.13 -6.14
N VAL A 31 -23.47 2.80 -7.25
CA VAL A 31 -24.91 3.05 -7.44
C VAL A 31 -25.75 2.26 -6.44
N TYR A 32 -25.42 1.00 -6.21
CA TYR A 32 -26.10 0.17 -5.22
C TYR A 32 -25.92 0.69 -3.79
N ILE A 33 -24.69 1.07 -3.41
CA ILE A 33 -24.39 1.65 -2.10
C ILE A 33 -25.15 2.96 -1.91
N LYS A 34 -25.14 3.84 -2.94
CA LYS A 34 -25.93 5.08 -2.93
C LYS A 34 -27.40 4.80 -2.60
N TRP A 35 -28.00 3.84 -3.30
CA TRP A 35 -29.40 3.46 -3.08
C TRP A 35 -29.65 2.96 -1.64
N GLN A 36 -28.73 2.15 -1.09
CA GLN A 36 -28.85 1.69 0.30
C GLN A 36 -28.74 2.84 1.31
N LEU A 37 -27.80 3.77 1.10
CA LEU A 37 -27.63 4.95 1.96
C LEU A 37 -28.87 5.87 1.94
N GLU A 38 -29.51 6.01 0.78
CA GLU A 38 -30.72 6.82 0.64
C GLU A 38 -31.93 6.19 1.32
N ARG A 39 -32.01 4.85 1.34
CA ARG A 39 -33.11 4.08 1.94
C ARG A 39 -32.97 3.90 3.44
N GLN A 40 -31.76 3.69 3.95
CA GLN A 40 -31.49 3.49 5.38
C GLN A 40 -31.07 4.79 6.08
N ARG A 41 -31.97 5.79 6.10
CA ARG A 41 -31.72 7.04 6.82
C ARG A 41 -31.94 6.83 8.32
N GLY A 42 -30.84 6.66 9.08
CA GLY A 42 -30.85 6.77 10.55
C GLY A 42 -30.23 5.60 11.34
N CYS A 43 -30.00 4.44 10.72
CA CYS A 43 -29.54 3.25 11.45
C CYS A 43 -28.03 3.01 11.38
N SER A 44 -27.31 3.64 10.44
CA SER A 44 -25.88 3.42 10.26
C SER A 44 -25.10 4.68 9.88
N LYS A 45 -23.85 4.74 10.34
CA LYS A 45 -22.84 5.71 9.89
C LYS A 45 -21.88 4.98 8.98
N VAL A 46 -21.63 5.53 7.80
CA VAL A 46 -20.70 4.94 6.82
C VAL A 46 -19.54 5.89 6.58
N PHE A 47 -18.33 5.36 6.66
CA PHE A 47 -17.07 6.02 6.36
C PHE A 47 -16.48 5.40 5.10
N PHE A 48 -16.12 6.24 4.14
CA PHE A 48 -15.43 5.82 2.92
C PHE A 48 -14.00 6.35 2.97
N CYS A 49 -13.03 5.44 2.95
CA CYS A 49 -11.62 5.77 2.88
C CYS A 49 -11.13 5.54 1.45
N CYS A 50 -10.63 6.58 0.80
CA CYS A 50 -10.17 6.52 -0.59
C CYS A 50 -8.93 7.40 -0.76
N THR A 51 -8.11 7.12 -1.78
CA THR A 51 -7.01 8.01 -2.18
C THR A 51 -7.41 9.02 -3.26
N ASP A 52 -8.60 8.85 -3.83
CA ASP A 52 -9.13 9.71 -4.88
C ASP A 52 -10.64 9.76 -4.76
N ALA A 53 -11.12 10.77 -4.04
CA ALA A 53 -12.56 11.01 -3.88
C ALA A 53 -13.28 11.22 -5.22
N SER A 54 -12.58 11.61 -6.30
CA SER A 54 -13.24 11.87 -7.59
C SER A 54 -13.90 10.62 -8.16
N LYS A 55 -13.39 9.42 -7.86
CA LYS A 55 -13.99 8.14 -8.29
C LYS A 55 -15.31 7.80 -7.57
N LEU A 56 -15.63 8.52 -6.50
CA LEU A 56 -16.82 8.33 -5.69
C LEU A 56 -17.97 9.29 -6.05
N GLN A 57 -17.96 9.91 -7.25
CA GLN A 57 -18.98 10.90 -7.68
C GLN A 57 -20.43 10.52 -7.33
N PRO A 58 -20.89 9.26 -7.50
CA PRO A 58 -22.29 8.92 -7.23
C PRO A 58 -22.69 9.09 -5.75
N ILE A 59 -21.75 8.88 -4.83
CA ILE A 59 -21.99 8.90 -3.38
C ILE A 59 -21.54 10.20 -2.71
N ILE A 60 -20.64 10.98 -3.33
CA ILE A 60 -20.15 12.27 -2.81
C ILE A 60 -21.28 13.19 -2.31
N PRO A 61 -22.40 13.39 -3.05
CA PRO A 61 -23.48 14.28 -2.60
C PRO A 61 -24.15 13.87 -1.28
N LEU A 62 -23.98 12.63 -0.85
CA LEU A 62 -24.56 12.09 0.39
C LEU A 62 -23.60 12.16 1.59
N CYS A 63 -22.34 12.55 1.36
CA CYS A 63 -21.23 12.48 2.31
C CYS A 63 -20.63 13.87 2.59
N THR A 64 -19.95 14.01 3.73
CA THR A 64 -19.06 15.13 4.04
C THR A 64 -17.64 14.72 3.68
N ILE A 65 -16.92 15.54 2.92
CA ILE A 65 -15.53 15.24 2.54
C ILE A 65 -14.60 15.84 3.59
N VAL A 66 -13.71 15.02 4.14
CA VAL A 66 -12.57 15.42 4.97
C VAL A 66 -11.31 15.02 4.22
N LYS A 67 -10.55 16.03 3.80
CA LYS A 67 -9.28 15.82 3.13
C LYS A 67 -8.17 15.67 4.16
N LEU A 68 -7.41 14.59 4.09
CA LEU A 68 -6.19 14.43 4.86
C LEU A 68 -5.03 14.96 4.03
N LEU A 69 -4.20 15.80 4.62
CA LEU A 69 -2.98 16.25 3.97
C LEU A 69 -1.84 15.34 4.41
N PRO A 70 -0.85 15.09 3.53
CA PRO A 70 0.34 14.37 3.94
C PRO A 70 1.07 15.17 5.03
N PRO A 71 1.61 14.51 6.06
CA PRO A 71 2.31 15.19 7.15
C PRO A 71 3.57 15.89 6.63
N SER A 72 3.92 17.00 7.27
CA SER A 72 5.20 17.67 7.10
C SER A 72 6.35 16.82 7.63
N ASN A 73 7.58 17.14 7.20
CA ASN A 73 8.75 16.41 7.68
C ASN A 73 8.94 16.60 9.19
N GLU A 74 8.64 17.79 9.71
CA GLU A 74 8.69 18.10 11.13
C GLU A 74 7.71 17.23 11.93
N GLU A 75 6.45 17.11 11.48
CA GLU A 75 5.46 16.22 12.12
C GLU A 75 5.89 14.75 12.08
N ILE A 76 6.55 14.31 11.00
CA ILE A 76 7.09 12.94 10.92
C ILE A 76 8.21 12.74 11.94
N VAL A 77 9.14 13.70 12.07
CA VAL A 77 10.23 13.64 13.06
C VAL A 77 9.65 13.56 14.47
N GLU A 78 8.66 14.38 14.81
CA GLU A 78 7.99 14.35 16.11
C GLU A 78 7.39 12.96 16.42
N VAL A 79 6.76 12.33 15.43
CA VAL A 79 6.21 10.97 15.59
C VAL A 79 7.32 9.94 15.77
N LEU A 80 8.42 10.03 15.02
CA LEU A 80 9.55 9.10 15.15
C LEU A 80 10.22 9.21 16.52
N GLU A 81 10.46 10.43 17.01
CA GLU A 81 11.01 10.68 18.35
C GLU A 81 10.06 10.20 19.44
N PHE A 82 8.74 10.40 19.25
CA PHE A 82 7.73 9.86 20.15
C PHE A 82 7.81 8.33 20.24
N ILE A 83 7.87 7.63 19.10
CA ILE A 83 7.98 6.16 19.05
C ILE A 83 9.29 5.72 19.71
N ALA A 84 10.42 6.35 19.37
CA ALA A 84 11.72 6.03 19.95
C ALA A 84 11.71 6.15 21.48
N LYS A 85 11.08 7.20 22.01
CA LYS A 85 10.90 7.40 23.45
C LYS A 85 10.03 6.30 24.10
N GLN A 86 8.96 5.85 23.44
CA GLN A 86 8.10 4.77 23.97
C GLN A 86 8.80 3.41 23.98
N GLU A 87 9.68 3.17 23.00
CA GLU A 87 10.43 1.92 22.87
C GLU A 87 11.82 1.95 23.56
N GLU A 88 12.12 3.03 24.30
CA GLU A 88 13.40 3.24 24.99
C GLU A 88 14.63 3.18 24.04
N ILE A 89 14.45 3.68 22.81
CA ILE A 89 15.49 3.75 21.77
C ILE A 89 16.05 5.17 21.72
N GLU A 90 17.38 5.29 21.77
CA GLU A 90 18.07 6.55 21.47
C GLU A 90 18.09 6.79 19.96
N LEU A 91 17.20 7.66 19.49
CA LEU A 91 17.14 8.09 18.08
C LEU A 91 17.78 9.48 17.94
N PRO A 92 18.93 9.61 17.26
CA PRO A 92 19.51 10.92 16.97
C PRO A 92 18.61 11.76 16.07
N HIS A 93 18.44 13.04 16.39
CA HIS A 93 17.55 13.95 15.65
C HIS A 93 17.88 14.03 14.16
N GLN A 94 19.17 14.14 13.81
CA GLN A 94 19.61 14.17 12.41
C GLN A 94 19.22 12.91 11.64
N LEU A 95 19.22 11.75 12.30
CA LEU A 95 18.78 10.50 11.69
C LEU A 95 17.25 10.51 11.48
N ALA A 96 16.49 11.02 12.44
CA ALA A 96 15.04 11.17 12.31
C ALA A 96 14.68 12.10 11.14
N GLU A 97 15.36 13.23 11.00
CA GLU A 97 15.20 14.14 9.86
C GLU A 97 15.54 13.45 8.54
N LYS A 98 16.63 12.67 8.50
CA LYS A 98 17.02 11.92 7.31
C LYS A 98 15.97 10.87 6.92
N ILE A 99 15.39 10.16 7.89
CA ILE A 99 14.29 9.20 7.66
C ILE A 99 13.04 9.93 7.16
N ALA A 100 12.67 11.06 7.77
CA ALA A 100 11.52 11.85 7.35
C ALA A 100 11.67 12.33 5.90
N ASN A 101 12.83 12.90 5.55
CA ASN A 101 13.14 13.35 4.19
C ASN A 101 13.08 12.20 3.16
N ASN A 102 13.63 11.03 3.49
CA ASN A 102 13.57 9.85 2.60
C ASN A 102 12.15 9.31 2.42
N SER A 103 11.27 9.50 3.41
CA SER A 103 9.92 8.95 3.39
C SER A 103 8.95 9.64 2.43
N LYS A 104 9.32 10.81 1.86
CA LYS A 104 8.50 11.60 0.93
C LYS A 104 7.09 11.89 1.49
N ASN A 105 7.05 12.38 2.74
CA ASN A 105 5.82 12.68 3.49
C ASN A 105 4.91 11.46 3.74
N ASN A 106 5.47 10.24 3.72
CA ASN A 106 4.74 9.01 4.03
C ASN A 106 5.14 8.48 5.41
N LEU A 107 4.30 8.75 6.41
CA LEU A 107 4.56 8.34 7.79
C LEU A 107 4.75 6.83 7.95
N ARG A 108 3.98 6.01 7.22
CA ARG A 108 4.14 4.55 7.25
C ARG A 108 5.52 4.14 6.76
N GLN A 109 6.01 4.79 5.70
CA GLN A 109 7.34 4.53 5.18
C GLN A 109 8.42 4.96 6.18
N ALA A 110 8.29 6.14 6.79
CA ALA A 110 9.22 6.62 7.80
C ALA A 110 9.35 5.63 8.98
N ILE A 111 8.22 5.16 9.52
CA ILE A 111 8.20 4.20 10.64
C ILE A 111 8.86 2.88 10.24
N ARG A 112 8.56 2.36 9.04
CA ARG A 112 9.17 1.12 8.54
C ARG A 112 10.68 1.24 8.35
N SER A 113 11.14 2.36 7.80
CA SER A 113 12.57 2.65 7.64
C SER A 113 13.28 2.78 8.99
N PHE A 114 12.63 3.40 9.98
CA PHE A 114 13.14 3.46 11.35
C PHE A 114 13.27 2.06 11.96
N GLU A 115 12.22 1.25 11.90
CA GLU A 115 12.23 -0.12 12.41
C GLU A 115 13.32 -0.98 11.75
N ALA A 116 13.43 -0.93 10.41
CA ALA A 116 14.43 -1.69 9.67
C ALA A 116 15.87 -1.25 10.02
N THR A 117 16.09 0.06 10.15
CA THR A 117 17.41 0.61 10.50
C THR A 117 17.81 0.20 11.92
N TRP A 118 16.86 0.23 12.87
CA TRP A 118 17.08 -0.23 14.23
C TRP A 118 17.42 -1.73 14.31
N GLN A 119 16.68 -2.57 13.58
CA GLN A 119 16.91 -4.02 13.57
C GLN A 119 18.28 -4.39 12.96
N ALA A 120 18.75 -3.64 11.97
CA ALA A 120 20.03 -3.89 11.32
C ALA A 120 21.22 -3.36 12.15
N SER A 121 21.07 -2.20 12.79
CA SER A 121 22.17 -1.44 13.40
C SER A 121 21.76 -0.86 14.74
N SER A 122 22.03 -1.60 15.83
CA SER A 122 21.87 -1.12 17.20
C SER A 122 23.25 -1.04 17.88
N PRO A 123 23.66 0.12 18.44
CA PRO A 123 22.92 1.38 18.60
C PRO A 123 22.91 2.26 17.33
N LEU A 124 21.92 3.14 17.23
CA LEU A 124 21.76 4.08 16.10
C LEU A 124 22.83 5.19 16.14
N LYS A 125 23.28 5.61 14.96
CA LYS A 125 24.27 6.69 14.77
C LYS A 125 23.72 7.75 13.83
N GLU A 126 24.23 8.98 13.93
CA GLU A 126 23.78 10.13 13.11
C GLU A 126 24.02 9.90 11.60
N GLU A 127 25.22 9.47 11.20
CA GLU A 127 25.61 9.36 9.79
C GLU A 127 25.31 7.99 9.14
N GLN A 128 24.48 7.14 9.76
CA GLN A 128 24.24 5.81 9.20
C GLN A 128 23.38 5.84 7.93
N GLU A 129 23.58 4.83 7.07
CA GLU A 129 22.69 4.58 5.95
C GLU A 129 21.35 4.07 6.48
N ILE A 130 20.26 4.60 5.93
CA ILE A 130 18.90 4.19 6.26
C ILE A 130 18.58 3.00 5.37
N LEU A 131 18.04 1.93 5.96
CA LEU A 131 17.50 0.84 5.15
C LEU A 131 16.13 1.25 4.59
N ASN A 132 16.09 1.51 3.29
CA ASN A 132 14.85 1.74 2.56
C ASN A 132 14.38 0.37 2.05
N GLY A 133 13.54 -0.30 2.83
CA GLY A 133 13.20 -1.72 2.69
C GLY A 133 13.21 -2.29 1.27
N TRP A 134 12.20 -1.99 0.45
CA TRP A 134 12.05 -2.56 -0.90
C TRP A 134 12.48 -1.58 -2.00
N GLU A 135 12.62 -0.30 -1.67
CA GLU A 135 12.98 0.77 -2.61
C GLU A 135 14.36 0.55 -3.22
N ASP A 136 15.36 0.28 -2.37
CA ASP A 136 16.74 0.09 -2.80
C ASP A 136 16.86 -1.17 -3.65
N ASP A 137 16.08 -2.22 -3.33
CA ASP A 137 15.99 -3.42 -4.15
C ASP A 137 15.42 -3.12 -5.54
N ILE A 138 14.37 -2.29 -5.65
CA ILE A 138 13.79 -1.90 -6.94
C ILE A 138 14.77 -1.02 -7.74
N ALA A 139 15.45 -0.06 -7.09
CA ALA A 139 16.46 0.77 -7.74
C ALA A 139 17.63 -0.10 -8.26
N ASN A 140 18.09 -1.05 -7.46
CA ASN A 140 19.10 -2.02 -7.87
C ASN A 140 18.62 -2.91 -9.02
N ILE A 141 17.35 -3.35 -9.01
CA ILE A 141 16.78 -4.11 -10.13
C ILE A 141 16.78 -3.26 -11.40
N ALA A 142 16.37 -1.99 -11.33
CA ALA A 142 16.36 -1.08 -12.49
C ALA A 142 17.76 -0.91 -13.08
N LYS A 143 18.76 -0.66 -12.23
CA LYS A 143 20.16 -0.55 -12.63
C LYS A 143 20.65 -1.83 -13.31
N ASN A 144 20.39 -2.98 -12.71
CA ASN A 144 20.75 -4.30 -13.24
C ASN A 144 20.10 -4.60 -14.60
N ILE A 145 18.87 -4.12 -14.83
CA ILE A 145 18.17 -4.24 -16.13
C ILE A 145 18.87 -3.41 -17.20
N VAL A 146 19.34 -2.20 -16.87
CA VAL A 146 20.00 -1.29 -17.83
C VAL A 146 21.44 -1.74 -18.11
N GLU A 147 22.14 -2.28 -17.12
CA GLU A 147 23.52 -2.75 -17.26
C GLU A 147 23.65 -4.02 -18.12
N GLU A 148 22.74 -4.98 -17.99
CA GLU A 148 22.84 -6.26 -18.72
C GLU A 148 21.47 -6.80 -19.16
N GLN A 149 21.24 -6.95 -20.47
CA GLN A 149 20.02 -7.54 -21.04
C GLN A 149 20.21 -9.00 -21.48
N SER A 150 20.78 -9.85 -20.61
CA SER A 150 20.98 -11.27 -20.87
C SER A 150 19.88 -12.16 -20.25
N PRO A 151 19.63 -13.38 -20.77
CA PRO A 151 18.71 -14.34 -20.16
C PRO A 151 19.09 -14.70 -18.71
N LYS A 152 20.40 -14.69 -18.40
CA LYS A 152 20.91 -14.94 -17.05
C LYS A 152 20.49 -13.81 -16.11
N GLN A 153 20.68 -12.56 -16.52
CA GLN A 153 20.29 -11.41 -15.71
C GLN A 153 18.77 -11.36 -15.50
N LEU A 154 17.99 -11.70 -16.54
CA LEU A 154 16.54 -11.81 -16.44
C LEU A 154 16.11 -12.83 -15.37
N TYR A 155 16.79 -13.97 -15.26
CA TYR A 155 16.53 -14.97 -14.23
C TYR A 155 16.80 -14.43 -12.81
N VAL A 156 17.92 -13.72 -12.64
CA VAL A 156 18.28 -13.09 -11.36
C VAL A 156 17.26 -12.02 -10.96
N ILE A 157 16.88 -11.14 -11.90
CA ILE A 157 15.85 -10.11 -11.67
C ILE A 157 14.52 -10.74 -11.28
N ARG A 158 14.12 -11.82 -11.96
CA ARG A 158 12.90 -12.57 -11.63
C ARG A 158 12.91 -13.04 -10.18
N GLN A 159 14.02 -13.61 -9.70
CA GLN A 159 14.13 -14.05 -8.31
C GLN A 159 13.99 -12.89 -7.32
N LYS A 160 14.63 -11.74 -7.60
CA LYS A 160 14.50 -10.54 -6.76
C LYS A 160 13.04 -10.04 -6.70
N LEU A 161 12.36 -9.98 -7.84
CA LEU A 161 10.94 -9.62 -7.90
C LEU A 161 10.05 -10.62 -7.15
N GLN A 162 10.36 -11.92 -7.21
CA GLN A 162 9.65 -12.94 -6.45
C GLN A 162 9.83 -12.75 -4.93
N ASN A 163 11.03 -12.39 -4.48
CA ASN A 163 11.27 -12.10 -3.06
C ASN A 163 10.46 -10.89 -2.59
N LEU A 164 10.41 -9.80 -3.38
CA LEU A 164 9.58 -8.64 -3.05
C LEU A 164 8.09 -9.02 -2.90
N ILE A 165 7.58 -9.87 -3.79
CA ILE A 165 6.20 -10.37 -3.70
C ILE A 165 6.00 -11.26 -2.47
N ALA A 166 6.98 -12.12 -2.17
CA ALA A 166 6.95 -12.97 -0.98
C ALA A 166 6.91 -12.16 0.32
N HIS A 167 7.56 -11.00 0.34
CA HIS A 167 7.51 -10.02 1.44
C HIS A 167 6.30 -9.06 1.36
N ASN A 168 5.22 -9.48 0.69
CA ASN A 168 3.94 -8.77 0.61
C ASN A 168 4.02 -7.36 0.01
N VAL A 169 5.03 -7.07 -0.82
CA VAL A 169 5.05 -5.85 -1.62
C VAL A 169 4.09 -6.02 -2.80
N CYS A 170 3.13 -5.10 -2.94
CA CYS A 170 2.10 -5.20 -3.97
C CYS A 170 2.72 -5.17 -5.38
N PRO A 171 2.43 -6.13 -6.27
CA PRO A 171 3.01 -6.14 -7.63
C PRO A 171 2.76 -4.87 -8.42
N GLU A 172 1.55 -4.30 -8.34
CA GLU A 172 1.20 -3.05 -9.04
C GLU A 172 2.13 -1.91 -8.62
N PHE A 173 2.48 -1.90 -7.35
CA PHE A 173 3.37 -0.91 -6.78
C PHE A 173 4.84 -1.17 -7.14
N ILE A 174 5.30 -2.42 -7.12
CA ILE A 174 6.64 -2.81 -7.59
C ILE A 174 6.87 -2.31 -9.02
N PHE A 175 5.96 -2.61 -9.94
CA PHE A 175 6.12 -2.22 -11.34
C PHE A 175 6.02 -0.70 -11.54
N LYS A 176 5.15 0.00 -10.80
CA LYS A 176 5.08 1.47 -10.85
C LYS A 176 6.38 2.12 -10.38
N ALA A 177 6.97 1.64 -9.29
CA ALA A 177 8.26 2.11 -8.80
C ALA A 177 9.40 1.79 -9.76
N LEU A 178 9.43 0.55 -10.29
CA LEU A 178 10.43 0.11 -11.25
C LEU A 178 10.44 0.96 -12.53
N VAL A 179 9.28 1.34 -13.05
CA VAL A 179 9.18 2.25 -14.20
C VAL A 179 9.78 3.62 -13.89
N GLY A 180 9.56 4.15 -12.68
CA GLY A 180 10.18 5.38 -12.23
C GLY A 180 11.71 5.27 -12.22
N GLU A 181 12.24 4.20 -11.62
CA GLU A 181 13.69 3.99 -11.54
C GLU A 181 14.33 3.70 -12.89
N LEU A 182 13.65 2.97 -13.79
CA LEU A 182 14.14 2.77 -15.16
C LEU A 182 14.27 4.10 -15.92
N LYS A 183 13.32 5.02 -15.76
CA LYS A 183 13.40 6.36 -16.36
C LYS A 183 14.53 7.20 -15.78
N ASN A 184 14.87 7.03 -14.50
CA ASN A 184 16.01 7.72 -13.89
C ASN A 184 17.35 7.25 -14.47
N ASN A 185 17.43 5.98 -14.92
CA ASN A 185 18.64 5.37 -15.45
C ASN A 185 18.72 5.38 -16.99
N LEU A 186 17.66 5.79 -17.69
CA LEU A 186 17.58 5.82 -19.15
C LEU A 186 17.49 7.26 -19.69
N ASP A 187 18.01 7.46 -20.89
CA ASP A 187 17.85 8.72 -21.62
C ASP A 187 16.38 9.02 -21.91
N LYS A 188 16.05 10.32 -21.93
CA LYS A 188 14.67 10.82 -22.11
C LYS A 188 13.98 10.31 -23.37
N GLU A 189 14.75 9.97 -24.40
CA GLU A 189 14.24 9.43 -25.66
C GLU A 189 13.48 8.10 -25.46
N PHE A 190 13.91 7.27 -24.51
CA PHE A 190 13.31 5.96 -24.23
C PHE A 190 12.13 6.03 -23.26
N HIS A 191 11.86 7.17 -22.63
CA HIS A 191 10.83 7.28 -21.59
C HIS A 191 9.42 6.97 -22.13
N ALA A 192 9.14 7.37 -23.37
CA ALA A 192 7.87 7.10 -24.04
C ALA A 192 7.67 5.60 -24.31
N ASP A 193 8.72 4.90 -24.70
CA ASP A 193 8.67 3.46 -24.95
C ASP A 193 8.44 2.67 -23.65
N VAL A 194 9.13 3.06 -22.57
CA VAL A 194 8.92 2.47 -21.23
C VAL A 194 7.48 2.69 -20.77
N ASP A 195 6.92 3.88 -20.96
CA ASP A 195 5.51 4.16 -20.65
C ASP A 195 4.53 3.32 -21.48
N SER A 196 4.85 3.12 -22.75
CA SER A 196 4.06 2.27 -23.65
C SER A 196 4.04 0.82 -23.16
N LEU A 197 5.21 0.27 -22.85
CA LEU A 197 5.36 -1.09 -22.31
C LEU A 197 4.61 -1.28 -20.99
N TYR A 198 4.70 -0.31 -20.08
CA TYR A 198 3.97 -0.37 -18.81
C TYR A 198 2.44 -0.33 -19.00
N LYS A 199 1.95 0.52 -19.91
CA LYS A 199 0.51 0.58 -20.24
C LYS A 199 0.02 -0.74 -20.82
N ASP A 200 0.78 -1.35 -21.71
CA ASP A 200 0.41 -2.62 -22.32
C ASP A 200 0.45 -3.78 -21.31
N TYR A 201 1.43 -3.79 -20.42
CA TYR A 201 1.44 -4.70 -19.28
C TYR A 201 0.19 -4.54 -18.42
N TYR A 202 -0.16 -3.31 -18.02
CA TYR A 202 -1.31 -3.05 -17.15
C TYR A 202 -2.65 -3.42 -17.83
N LYS A 203 -2.81 -3.12 -19.11
CA LYS A 203 -3.99 -3.55 -19.90
C LYS A 203 -4.13 -5.08 -19.92
N ASN A 204 -3.03 -5.80 -20.13
CA ASN A 204 -3.03 -7.25 -20.15
C ASN A 204 -3.35 -7.85 -18.76
N LEU A 205 -2.85 -7.23 -17.68
CA LEU A 205 -3.19 -7.61 -16.31
C LEU A 205 -4.70 -7.46 -16.05
N VAL A 206 -5.30 -6.33 -16.44
CA VAL A 206 -6.74 -6.07 -16.28
C VAL A 206 -7.58 -7.02 -17.14
N ARG A 207 -7.16 -7.29 -18.38
CA ARG A 207 -7.84 -8.23 -19.28
C ARG A 207 -7.84 -9.66 -18.75
N ASN A 208 -6.71 -10.11 -18.20
CA ASN A 208 -6.60 -11.44 -17.60
C ASN A 208 -7.43 -11.56 -16.32
N ARG A 209 -7.54 -10.51 -15.50
CA ARG A 209 -8.46 -10.47 -14.35
C ARG A 209 -9.93 -10.64 -14.75
N HIS A 210 -10.37 -10.04 -15.85
CA HIS A 210 -11.73 -10.24 -16.40
C HIS A 210 -11.92 -11.65 -16.99
N GLY A 211 -10.91 -12.18 -17.68
CA GLY A 211 -10.93 -13.54 -18.23
C GLY A 211 -11.00 -14.63 -17.16
N GLU A 212 -10.38 -14.43 -16.00
CA GLU A 212 -10.51 -15.34 -14.85
C GLU A 212 -11.89 -15.25 -14.18
N MET A 213 -12.52 -14.07 -14.10
CA MET A 213 -13.88 -13.96 -13.54
C MET A 213 -14.92 -14.73 -14.35
N VAL A 214 -14.78 -14.78 -15.68
CA VAL A 214 -15.65 -15.57 -16.57
C VAL A 214 -15.41 -17.09 -16.40
N ARG A 215 -14.16 -17.53 -16.20
CA ARG A 215 -13.82 -18.96 -16.04
C ARG A 215 -14.16 -19.52 -14.65
N ARG A 216 -14.12 -18.70 -13.60
CA ARG A 216 -14.47 -19.11 -12.22
C ARG A 216 -15.95 -19.47 -12.04
N HIS A 217 -16.84 -19.10 -12.97
CA HIS A 217 -18.25 -19.47 -12.89
C HIS A 217 -18.52 -20.93 -13.30
N ASN A 218 -17.56 -21.62 -13.92
CA ASN A 218 -17.76 -22.95 -14.52
C ASN A 218 -16.96 -24.10 -13.87
N ASP A 219 -16.21 -23.88 -12.78
CA ASP A 219 -15.38 -24.94 -12.17
C ASP A 219 -15.41 -24.90 -10.62
N PRO A 220 -15.87 -25.96 -9.93
CA PRO A 220 -16.03 -25.94 -8.48
C PRO A 220 -14.74 -26.18 -7.66
N VAL A 221 -13.56 -26.38 -8.27
CA VAL A 221 -12.39 -26.97 -7.57
C VAL A 221 -11.15 -26.06 -7.46
N LYS A 222 -11.13 -24.84 -8.01
CA LYS A 222 -9.94 -23.95 -7.88
C LYS A 222 -10.14 -22.82 -6.86
N LYS A 223 -10.02 -23.16 -5.58
CA LYS A 223 -9.69 -22.22 -4.50
C LYS A 223 -8.18 -22.32 -4.22
N ASN A 224 -7.53 -21.15 -4.17
CA ASN A 224 -6.13 -20.84 -3.80
C ASN A 224 -5.11 -20.70 -4.95
N LEU A 225 -4.47 -19.51 -4.94
CA LEU A 225 -3.29 -18.97 -5.64
C LEU A 225 -2.76 -19.63 -6.93
N HIS A 226 -2.61 -18.81 -7.98
CA HIS A 226 -1.34 -18.45 -8.64
C HIS A 226 -1.61 -17.99 -10.08
N GLN A 227 -1.18 -16.78 -10.43
CA GLN A 227 -0.87 -16.50 -11.83
C GLN A 227 0.42 -15.68 -11.96
N PHE A 228 1.52 -16.34 -11.61
CA PHE A 228 2.86 -16.04 -12.13
C PHE A 228 3.78 -17.26 -11.94
N MET A 229 3.45 -18.40 -12.55
CA MET A 229 4.40 -19.51 -12.75
C MET A 229 3.86 -20.42 -13.86
N THR A 230 4.35 -20.25 -15.08
CA THR A 230 4.48 -21.40 -15.98
C THR A 230 5.93 -21.45 -16.40
N ILE A 231 6.68 -22.26 -15.63
CA ILE A 231 7.88 -23.05 -15.94
C ILE A 231 8.64 -23.18 -14.60
N GLU A 232 8.47 -24.38 -14.04
CA GLU A 232 9.25 -25.08 -13.00
C GLU A 232 9.38 -24.48 -11.58
N GLY A 233 8.61 -25.08 -10.66
CA GLY A 233 9.14 -25.98 -9.63
C GLY A 233 10.07 -25.41 -8.55
N SER A 234 9.51 -25.11 -7.37
CA SER A 234 9.95 -25.56 -6.03
C SER A 234 9.37 -24.62 -4.96
N SER A 235 8.47 -25.15 -4.13
CA SER A 235 7.92 -24.43 -2.98
C SER A 235 8.91 -24.50 -1.82
N PHE A 236 9.32 -23.34 -1.29
CA PHE A 236 9.90 -23.24 0.04
C PHE A 236 9.02 -22.29 0.86
N TYR A 237 8.43 -22.84 1.93
CA TYR A 237 7.73 -22.09 2.96
C TYR A 237 8.76 -21.59 3.97
N TYR A 238 8.74 -20.29 4.27
CA TYR A 238 9.36 -19.76 5.48
C TYR A 238 8.32 -18.96 6.26
N GLU A 239 8.12 -19.35 7.50
CA GLU A 239 7.24 -18.75 8.49
C GLU A 239 8.07 -17.71 9.26
N TYR A 240 7.61 -16.45 9.32
CA TYR A 240 8.23 -15.44 10.20
C TYR A 240 7.18 -14.87 11.16
N SER A 241 7.52 -14.97 12.45
CA SER A 241 6.72 -14.55 13.57
C SER A 241 6.79 -13.03 13.76
N ILE A 242 5.64 -12.35 13.68
CA ILE A 242 5.51 -10.93 14.02
C ILE A 242 5.27 -10.83 15.54
N GLY A 243 6.11 -10.06 16.23
CA GLY A 243 6.01 -9.84 17.67
C GLY A 243 4.74 -9.07 18.09
N PRO A 244 4.16 -9.35 19.27
CA PRO A 244 2.81 -8.92 19.63
C PRO A 244 2.62 -7.42 19.91
N LYS A 245 3.68 -6.63 20.11
CA LYS A 245 3.58 -5.22 20.53
C LYS A 245 3.43 -4.21 19.38
N ALA A 246 3.95 -4.50 18.19
CA ALA A 246 3.80 -3.62 17.02
C ALA A 246 2.34 -3.50 16.53
N ARG A 247 1.50 -4.50 16.85
CA ARG A 247 0.07 -4.53 16.50
C ARG A 247 -0.76 -3.46 17.21
N ALA A 248 -0.28 -2.92 18.34
CA ALA A 248 -1.03 -1.98 19.17
C ALA A 248 -0.90 -0.50 18.72
N LEU A 249 0.17 -0.15 17.98
CA LEU A 249 0.41 1.22 17.52
C LEU A 249 -0.29 1.50 16.17
N GLU A 250 -0.48 0.50 15.31
CA GLU A 250 -1.35 0.64 14.12
C GLU A 250 -2.84 0.81 14.47
N THR A 251 -3.24 0.51 15.71
CA THR A 251 -4.63 0.59 16.19
C THR A 251 -4.92 1.78 17.11
N SER A 252 -3.92 2.61 17.45
CA SER A 252 -4.07 3.70 18.43
C SER A 252 -4.32 5.10 17.81
N GLY A 253 -4.86 5.17 16.60
CA GLY A 253 -5.42 6.41 16.02
C GLY A 253 -6.80 6.78 16.57
N ALA A 254 -7.05 6.56 17.87
CA ALA A 254 -8.35 6.68 18.51
C ALA A 254 -8.37 7.76 19.60
N TYR A 255 -7.93 8.98 19.28
CA TYR A 255 -8.17 10.14 20.14
C TYR A 255 -8.48 11.36 19.28
N MET A 256 -9.77 11.60 19.02
CA MET A 256 -10.42 12.91 18.80
C MET A 256 -11.78 12.74 18.13
N LEU A 257 -12.83 12.36 18.85
CA LEU A 257 -14.22 12.59 18.40
C LEU A 257 -15.13 12.89 19.61
N SER A 258 -14.93 14.08 20.18
CA SER A 258 -16.04 14.81 20.78
C SER A 258 -16.62 15.72 19.69
N TYR A 259 -17.96 15.71 19.57
CA TYR A 259 -18.83 16.55 18.73
C TYR A 259 -19.32 15.98 17.38
N CYS A 260 -20.60 15.58 17.43
CA CYS A 260 -21.71 15.86 16.51
C CYS A 260 -21.54 15.71 14.98
N ASN A 261 -22.36 14.81 14.41
CA ASN A 261 -22.93 14.85 13.05
C ASN A 261 -21.98 14.92 11.84
N LEU A 262 -20.95 14.06 11.76
CA LEU A 262 -20.10 13.97 10.57
C LEU A 262 -20.25 12.63 9.84
N LYS A 263 -20.57 12.68 8.54
CA LYS A 263 -20.44 11.57 7.58
C LYS A 263 -19.12 11.78 6.84
N VAL A 264 -18.02 11.15 7.23
CA VAL A 264 -16.70 11.53 6.71
C VAL A 264 -16.24 10.61 5.58
N CYS A 265 -15.98 11.18 4.40
CA CYS A 265 -15.09 10.61 3.40
C CYS A 265 -13.67 11.06 3.71
N TYR A 266 -12.73 10.13 3.86
CA TYR A 266 -11.31 10.44 3.98
C TYR A 266 -10.66 10.34 2.59
N ASP A 267 -10.05 11.43 2.13
CA ASP A 267 -9.20 11.48 0.95
C ASP A 267 -7.74 11.40 1.42
N PHE A 268 -7.04 10.33 1.07
CA PHE A 268 -5.64 10.02 1.42
C PHE A 268 -4.67 10.38 0.29
#